data_AF-A0A357V912-F1
#
_entry.id   AF-A0A357V912-F1
#
_cell.length_a   1.000
_cell.length_b   1.000
_cell.length_c   1.000
_cell.angle_alpha   90.00
_cell.angle_beta   90.00
_cell.angle_gamma   90.00
#
_symmetry.space_group_name_H-M   'P 1'
#
loop_
_entity.id
_entity.type
_entity.pdbx_description
1 polymer ?
#
loop_
_entity_poly.entity_id
_entity_poly.type
_entity_poly.pdbx_seq_one_letter_code
_entity_poly.pdbx_strand_id
1 'polypeptide(L)'
;MDRIKFRQSDTTATPLGGGHGGSRGMEVGGNAVQQAAQEIIELAKPVAARLLQSETNEVEFEDGTFKAGASSVSMNDVIDASMDKDKLPEGMDEGCLDHSSVFERGVISIPNGVHAAAVAVDPDTGTVEFLGYWVMDDFGTIINPMLADGQVMGGVAQGIGQALLEDIVYDPDNGQLVTGSLM
;
A
#
# COMPACT_ATOMS: atom_id res chain seq x y z
N MET A 1 2.38 -11.12 -10.23
CA MET A 1 1.35 -10.06 -10.14
C MET A 1 0.16 -10.33 -11.06
N ASP A 2 0.36 -10.89 -12.26
CA ASP A 2 -0.71 -11.09 -13.26
C ASP A 2 -1.91 -11.95 -12.80
N ARG A 3 -1.73 -12.72 -11.72
CA ARG A 3 -2.76 -13.57 -11.12
C ARG A 3 -3.53 -12.91 -9.97
N ILE A 4 -3.19 -11.66 -9.63
CA ILE A 4 -3.81 -10.90 -8.56
C ILE A 4 -4.71 -9.84 -9.19
N LYS A 5 -6.00 -9.89 -8.87
CA LYS A 5 -6.96 -8.85 -9.26
C LYS A 5 -7.19 -7.91 -8.09
N PHE A 6 -6.62 -6.72 -8.16
CA PHE A 6 -6.91 -5.66 -7.19
C PHE A 6 -8.24 -4.97 -7.53
N ARG A 7 -9.09 -4.76 -6.52
CA ARG A 7 -10.33 -3.98 -6.62
C ARG A 7 -10.37 -3.00 -5.46
N GLN A 8 -10.79 -1.77 -5.74
CA GLN A 8 -11.00 -0.71 -4.76
C GLN A 8 -12.21 0.13 -5.15
N SER A 9 -12.76 0.89 -4.20
CA SER A 9 -13.85 1.85 -4.43
C SER A 9 -15.20 1.24 -4.85
N ASP A 10 -15.37 -0.08 -4.72
CA ASP A 10 -16.66 -0.77 -4.83
C ASP A 10 -17.12 -1.16 -3.42
N THR A 11 -18.11 -0.44 -2.89
CA THR A 11 -18.64 -0.63 -1.54
C THR A 11 -19.50 -1.88 -1.40
N THR A 12 -19.91 -2.51 -2.51
CA THR A 12 -20.55 -3.84 -2.49
C THR A 12 -19.51 -4.94 -2.29
N ALA A 13 -18.33 -4.78 -2.91
CA ALA A 13 -17.21 -5.71 -2.76
C ALA A 13 -16.35 -5.45 -1.51
N THR A 14 -16.29 -4.20 -1.05
CA THR A 14 -15.42 -3.74 0.05
C THR A 14 -16.27 -2.91 1.02
N PRO A 15 -17.05 -3.56 1.91
CA PRO A 15 -18.04 -2.86 2.74
C PRO A 15 -17.42 -2.03 3.86
N LEU A 16 -16.18 -2.33 4.25
CA LEU A 16 -15.44 -1.66 5.31
C LEU A 16 -14.21 -0.97 4.74
N GLY A 17 -13.95 0.25 5.21
CA GLY A 17 -12.76 1.01 4.86
C GLY A 17 -12.87 2.47 5.29
N GLY A 18 -11.74 3.17 5.28
CA GLY A 18 -11.70 4.60 5.55
C GLY A 18 -11.55 5.48 4.30
N GLY A 19 -11.13 4.93 3.17
CA GLY A 19 -10.67 5.68 2.00
C GLY A 19 -9.22 6.14 2.08
N HIS A 20 -8.74 6.81 1.03
CA HIS A 20 -7.37 7.31 0.92
C HIS A 20 -7.28 8.77 1.33
N GLY A 21 -6.33 9.09 2.21
CA GLY A 21 -6.06 10.43 2.73
C GLY A 21 -5.02 10.38 3.85
N GLY A 22 -4.32 11.49 4.09
CA GLY A 22 -3.29 11.57 5.13
C GLY A 22 -2.19 10.51 4.99
N SER A 23 -1.82 10.16 3.76
CA SER A 23 -0.76 9.20 3.42
C SER A 23 -0.92 7.78 4.03
N ARG A 24 -2.12 7.39 4.46
CA ARG A 24 -2.34 6.10 5.14
C ARG A 24 -2.52 4.88 4.23
N GLY A 25 -2.43 5.04 2.91
CA GLY A 25 -2.72 3.98 1.94
C GLY A 25 -1.84 2.75 2.15
N MET A 26 -0.52 2.95 2.19
CA MET A 26 0.42 1.86 2.48
C MET A 26 0.43 1.46 3.95
N GLU A 27 0.30 2.41 4.85
CA GLU A 27 0.33 2.16 6.29
C GLU A 27 -0.84 1.28 6.76
N VAL A 28 -2.06 1.52 6.29
CA VAL A 28 -3.24 0.75 6.70
C VAL A 28 -3.54 -0.32 5.67
N GLY A 29 -3.68 0.06 4.40
CA GLY A 29 -4.03 -0.88 3.33
C GLY A 29 -2.93 -1.90 3.05
N GLY A 30 -1.67 -1.46 3.04
CA GLY A 30 -0.52 -2.35 2.85
C GLY A 30 -0.39 -3.38 3.97
N ASN A 31 -0.48 -2.96 5.23
CA ASN A 31 -0.46 -3.87 6.38
C ASN A 31 -1.67 -4.81 6.41
N ALA A 32 -2.87 -4.35 6.01
CA ALA A 32 -4.03 -5.22 5.87
C ALA A 32 -3.81 -6.33 4.85
N VAL A 33 -3.24 -6.01 3.69
CA VAL A 33 -2.90 -7.00 2.66
C VAL A 33 -1.84 -7.98 3.17
N GLN A 34 -0.81 -7.49 3.87
CA GLN A 34 0.21 -8.34 4.45
C GLN A 34 -0.36 -9.29 5.51
N GLN A 35 -1.20 -8.78 6.43
CA GLN A 35 -1.85 -9.59 7.46
C GLN A 35 -2.73 -10.67 6.81
N ALA A 36 -3.60 -10.30 5.87
CA ALA A 36 -4.46 -11.26 5.16
C ALA A 36 -3.63 -12.35 4.45
N ALA A 37 -2.52 -11.96 3.79
CA ALA A 37 -1.65 -12.91 3.13
C ALA A 37 -1.00 -13.90 4.13
N GLN A 38 -0.54 -13.42 5.29
CA GLN A 38 0.03 -14.29 6.32
C GLN A 38 -1.00 -15.24 6.91
N GLU A 39 -2.21 -14.76 7.20
CA GLU A 39 -3.31 -15.58 7.70
C GLU A 39 -3.71 -16.67 6.70
N ILE A 40 -3.76 -16.35 5.39
CA ILE A 40 -3.98 -17.34 4.33
C ILE A 40 -2.86 -18.38 4.29
N ILE A 41 -1.59 -17.98 4.45
CA ILE A 41 -0.45 -18.91 4.51
C ILE A 41 -0.61 -19.86 5.70
N GLU A 42 -0.98 -19.36 6.87
CA GLU A 42 -1.21 -20.21 8.06
C GLU A 42 -2.40 -21.17 7.86
N LEU A 43 -3.50 -20.72 7.23
CA LEU A 43 -4.64 -21.58 6.87
C LEU A 43 -4.26 -22.64 5.82
N ALA A 44 -3.32 -22.32 4.94
CA ALA A 44 -2.84 -23.21 3.89
C ALA A 44 -1.87 -24.29 4.40
N LYS A 45 -1.13 -24.03 5.49
CA LYS A 45 -0.14 -24.98 6.03
C LYS A 45 -0.73 -26.37 6.36
N PRO A 46 -1.88 -26.52 7.04
CA PRO A 46 -2.49 -27.83 7.27
C PRO A 46 -2.84 -28.58 5.98
N VAL A 47 -3.32 -27.87 4.96
CA VAL A 47 -3.65 -28.45 3.66
C VAL A 47 -2.36 -28.91 2.96
N ALA A 48 -1.33 -28.07 2.95
CA ALA A 48 -0.01 -28.42 2.42
C ALA A 48 0.61 -29.61 3.15
N ALA A 49 0.53 -29.65 4.48
CA ALA A 49 1.04 -30.75 5.30
C ALA A 49 0.40 -32.09 4.92
N ARG A 50 -0.93 -32.08 4.71
CA ARG A 50 -1.65 -33.27 4.24
C ARG A 50 -1.19 -33.73 2.86
N LEU A 51 -0.96 -32.81 1.93
CA LEU A 51 -0.43 -33.14 0.60
C LEU A 51 1.00 -33.67 0.66
N LEU A 52 1.81 -33.13 1.57
CA LEU A 52 3.21 -33.51 1.79
C LEU A 52 3.36 -34.76 2.67
N GLN A 53 2.28 -35.25 3.26
CA GLN A 53 2.27 -36.33 4.25
C GLN A 53 3.20 -36.02 5.45
N SER A 54 3.20 -34.76 5.90
CA SER A 54 4.00 -34.25 7.01
C SER A 54 3.12 -33.66 8.10
N GLU A 55 3.73 -33.27 9.23
CA GLU A 55 3.06 -32.49 10.26
C GLU A 55 3.01 -30.99 9.89
N THR A 56 1.98 -30.27 10.32
CA THR A 56 1.80 -28.84 9.99
C THR A 56 2.95 -27.96 10.47
N ASN A 57 3.57 -28.30 11.60
CA ASN A 57 4.69 -27.55 12.17
C ASN A 57 6.03 -27.80 11.45
N GLU A 58 6.10 -28.79 10.56
CA GLU A 58 7.26 -29.06 9.70
C GLU A 58 7.15 -28.33 8.36
N VAL A 59 6.02 -27.69 8.08
CA VAL A 59 5.76 -27.00 6.81
C VAL A 59 6.24 -25.55 6.88
N GLU A 60 7.18 -25.22 6.02
CA GLU A 60 7.67 -23.86 5.80
C GLU A 60 7.12 -23.31 4.47
N PHE A 61 6.83 -22.02 4.42
CA PHE A 61 6.38 -21.33 3.20
C PHE A 61 7.41 -20.32 2.74
N GLU A 62 7.82 -20.44 1.49
CA GLU A 62 8.79 -19.56 0.86
C GLU A 62 8.50 -19.45 -0.64
N ASP A 63 8.51 -18.23 -1.18
CA ASP A 63 8.38 -17.96 -2.62
C ASP A 63 7.23 -18.72 -3.31
N GLY A 64 6.05 -18.75 -2.67
CA GLY A 64 4.86 -19.38 -3.24
C GLY A 64 4.84 -20.90 -3.12
N THR A 65 5.75 -21.49 -2.36
CA THR A 65 5.92 -22.94 -2.20
C THR A 65 5.93 -23.33 -0.74
N PHE A 66 5.20 -24.40 -0.40
CA PHE A 66 5.25 -25.06 0.89
C PHE A 66 6.25 -26.22 0.84
N LYS A 67 7.14 -26.32 1.82
CA LYS A 67 8.19 -27.33 1.88
C LYS A 67 8.13 -28.08 3.22
N ALA A 68 8.36 -29.39 3.17
CA ALA A 68 8.60 -30.24 4.34
C ALA A 68 9.68 -31.27 3.99
N GLY A 69 10.85 -31.17 4.64
CA GLY A 69 12.02 -31.97 4.29
C GLY A 69 12.46 -31.76 2.83
N ALA A 70 12.46 -32.83 2.03
CA ALA A 70 12.81 -32.79 0.61
C ALA A 70 11.60 -32.63 -0.33
N SER A 71 10.39 -32.62 0.22
CA SER A 71 9.14 -32.54 -0.54
C SER A 71 8.61 -31.11 -0.57
N SER A 72 7.94 -30.74 -1.66
CA SER A 72 7.34 -29.42 -1.82
C SER A 72 6.06 -29.45 -2.64
N VAL A 73 5.12 -28.56 -2.32
CA VAL A 73 3.89 -28.31 -3.10
C VAL A 73 3.72 -26.81 -3.32
N SER A 74 3.18 -26.40 -4.46
CA SER A 74 2.96 -24.99 -4.74
C SER A 74 1.70 -24.46 -4.04
N MET A 75 1.61 -23.15 -3.82
CA MET A 75 0.38 -22.50 -3.38
C MET A 75 -0.82 -22.82 -4.29
N ASN A 76 -0.60 -23.07 -5.58
CA ASN A 76 -1.68 -23.47 -6.49
C ASN A 76 -2.21 -24.86 -6.19
N ASP A 77 -1.33 -25.82 -5.94
CA ASP A 77 -1.72 -27.19 -5.60
C ASP A 77 -2.53 -27.19 -4.30
N VAL A 78 -2.14 -26.33 -3.36
CA VAL A 78 -2.84 -26.14 -2.09
C VAL A 78 -4.21 -25.46 -2.29
N ILE A 79 -4.30 -24.44 -3.15
CA ILE A 79 -5.58 -23.81 -3.51
C ILE A 79 -6.52 -24.84 -4.18
N ASP A 80 -6.02 -25.61 -5.14
CA ASP A 80 -6.82 -26.62 -5.83
C ASP A 80 -7.28 -27.73 -4.86
N ALA A 81 -6.41 -28.15 -3.93
CA ALA A 81 -6.78 -29.08 -2.87
C ALA A 81 -7.80 -28.51 -1.89
N SER A 82 -7.77 -27.20 -1.62
CA SER A 82 -8.70 -26.55 -0.70
C SER A 82 -10.16 -26.54 -1.19
N MET A 83 -10.38 -26.82 -2.48
CA MET A 83 -11.70 -26.89 -3.10
C MET A 83 -12.29 -28.31 -3.12
N ASP A 84 -11.62 -29.28 -2.50
CA ASP A 84 -11.97 -30.70 -2.54
C ASP A 84 -11.96 -31.26 -1.11
N LYS A 85 -13.14 -31.50 -0.52
CA LYS A 85 -13.27 -31.93 0.89
C LYS A 85 -12.46 -33.19 1.21
N ASP A 86 -12.27 -34.10 0.27
CA ASP A 86 -11.54 -35.35 0.50
C ASP A 86 -10.02 -35.11 0.67
N LYS A 87 -9.52 -34.00 0.13
CA LYS A 87 -8.12 -33.57 0.26
C LYS A 87 -7.85 -32.70 1.46
N LEU A 88 -8.88 -32.27 2.19
CA LEU A 88 -8.73 -31.42 3.36
C LEU A 88 -8.44 -32.22 4.65
N PRO A 89 -7.71 -31.62 5.61
CA PRO A 89 -7.65 -32.12 6.97
C PRO A 89 -9.04 -32.15 7.64
N GLU A 90 -9.18 -32.98 8.67
CA GLU A 90 -10.41 -33.03 9.45
C GLU A 90 -10.68 -31.67 10.11
N GLY A 91 -11.93 -31.20 10.05
CA GLY A 91 -12.35 -29.92 10.63
C GLY A 91 -12.18 -28.69 9.72
N MET A 92 -11.65 -28.83 8.50
CA MET A 92 -11.58 -27.74 7.52
C MET A 92 -12.64 -27.89 6.43
N ASP A 93 -13.24 -26.79 6.00
CA ASP A 93 -14.27 -26.76 4.95
C ASP A 93 -13.71 -26.38 3.56
N GLU A 94 -14.44 -26.75 2.50
CA GLU A 94 -14.10 -26.36 1.13
C GLU A 94 -14.04 -24.84 1.01
N GLY A 95 -13.04 -24.33 0.29
CA GLY A 95 -12.81 -22.90 0.14
C GLY A 95 -12.24 -22.24 1.40
N CYS A 96 -11.62 -22.99 2.31
CA CYS A 96 -11.03 -22.46 3.55
C CYS A 96 -9.96 -21.35 3.37
N LEU A 97 -9.50 -21.11 2.14
CA LEU A 97 -8.55 -20.04 1.81
C LEU A 97 -9.25 -18.76 1.32
N ASP A 98 -10.57 -18.76 1.14
CA ASP A 98 -11.36 -17.53 0.92
C ASP A 98 -11.48 -16.78 2.25
N HIS A 99 -10.49 -15.93 2.50
CA HIS A 99 -10.28 -15.32 3.80
C HIS A 99 -10.32 -13.80 3.72
N SER A 100 -10.91 -13.19 4.75
CA SER A 100 -10.99 -11.75 4.91
C SER A 100 -10.49 -11.35 6.29
N SER A 101 -9.72 -10.26 6.35
CA SER A 101 -9.20 -9.73 7.61
C SER A 101 -9.46 -8.23 7.73
N VAL A 102 -9.50 -7.76 8.97
CA VAL A 102 -9.55 -6.34 9.30
C VAL A 102 -8.28 -6.01 10.07
N PHE A 103 -7.50 -5.09 9.52
CA PHE A 103 -6.33 -4.56 10.20
C PHE A 103 -6.71 -3.35 11.05
N GLU A 104 -6.44 -3.45 12.34
CA GLU A 104 -6.53 -2.32 13.25
C GLU A 104 -5.17 -1.63 13.35
N ARG A 105 -5.12 -0.35 12.99
CA ARG A 105 -3.91 0.44 13.06
C ARG A 105 -3.47 0.59 14.51
N GLY A 106 -2.27 0.13 14.82
CA GLY A 106 -1.59 0.40 16.08
C GLY A 106 -0.93 1.78 16.08
N VAL A 107 0.40 1.78 16.23
CA VAL A 107 1.21 3.00 16.22
C VAL A 107 1.30 3.57 14.81
N ILE A 108 1.23 4.90 14.72
CA ILE A 108 1.34 5.61 13.45
C ILE A 108 2.77 5.56 12.91
N SER A 109 2.94 5.39 11.59
CA SER A 109 4.24 5.59 10.94
C SER A 109 4.62 7.08 10.98
N ILE A 110 5.88 7.37 11.31
CA ILE A 110 6.42 8.73 11.38
C ILE A 110 7.60 8.80 10.41
N PRO A 111 7.36 9.02 9.10
CA PRO A 111 8.44 9.25 8.15
C PRO A 111 9.08 10.62 8.39
N ASN A 112 10.30 10.79 7.91
CA ASN A 112 11.04 12.04 8.01
C ASN A 112 11.78 12.33 6.72
N GLY A 113 12.12 13.58 6.49
CA GLY A 113 12.87 13.98 5.32
C GLY A 113 13.56 15.32 5.51
N VAL A 114 14.44 15.65 4.57
CA VAL A 114 15.10 16.94 4.48
C VAL A 114 15.01 17.45 3.05
N HIS A 115 14.67 18.74 2.95
CA HIS A 115 14.60 19.46 1.69
C HIS A 115 15.57 20.63 1.75
N ALA A 116 16.25 20.90 0.63
CA ALA A 116 17.10 22.06 0.45
C ALA A 116 16.83 22.67 -0.93
N ALA A 117 16.68 23.99 -0.98
CA ALA A 117 16.50 24.73 -2.21
C ALA A 117 17.55 25.84 -2.31
N ALA A 118 18.18 25.96 -3.48
CA ALA A 118 18.99 27.10 -3.85
C ALA A 118 18.21 27.93 -4.86
N VAL A 119 17.98 29.21 -4.55
CA VAL A 119 17.20 30.12 -5.38
C VAL A 119 17.94 31.43 -5.60
N ALA A 120 17.74 32.02 -6.77
CA ALA A 120 18.08 33.40 -7.07
C ALA A 120 16.81 34.24 -7.09
N VAL A 121 16.87 35.45 -6.54
CA VAL A 121 15.73 36.38 -6.51
C VAL A 121 16.14 37.67 -7.16
N ASP A 122 15.37 38.10 -8.17
CA ASP A 122 15.51 39.42 -8.75
C ASP A 122 14.92 40.46 -7.78
N PRO A 123 15.72 41.42 -7.25
CA PRO A 123 15.25 42.39 -6.28
C PRO A 123 14.28 43.43 -6.85
N ASP A 124 14.30 43.65 -8.16
CA ASP A 124 13.44 44.64 -8.82
C ASP A 124 12.05 44.07 -9.14
N THR A 125 11.98 42.77 -9.47
CA THR A 125 10.73 42.11 -9.88
C THR A 125 10.17 41.12 -8.85
N GLY A 126 10.98 40.66 -7.90
CA GLY A 126 10.64 39.58 -6.98
C GLY A 126 10.61 38.20 -7.63
N THR A 127 11.00 38.05 -8.90
CA THR A 127 11.01 36.77 -9.61
C THR A 127 12.00 35.81 -8.96
N VAL A 128 11.55 34.58 -8.70
CA VAL A 128 12.35 33.51 -8.09
C VAL A 128 12.76 32.49 -9.14
N GLU A 129 14.07 32.27 -9.30
CA GLU A 129 14.64 31.21 -10.13
C GLU A 129 15.21 30.10 -9.23
N PHE A 130 14.83 28.85 -9.48
CA PHE A 130 15.41 27.69 -8.79
C PHE A 130 16.72 27.27 -9.46
N LEU A 131 17.82 27.40 -8.72
CA LEU A 131 19.15 26.93 -9.13
C LEU A 131 19.36 25.45 -8.81
N GLY A 132 18.65 24.94 -7.82
CA GLY A 132 18.68 23.54 -7.42
C GLY A 132 17.67 23.23 -6.33
N TYR A 133 17.18 21.99 -6.33
CA TYR A 133 16.31 21.45 -5.29
C TYR A 133 16.75 20.03 -4.97
N TRP A 134 17.01 19.76 -3.69
CA TRP A 134 17.44 18.46 -3.19
C TRP A 134 16.45 17.99 -2.13
N VAL A 135 16.08 16.72 -2.22
CA VAL A 135 15.17 16.06 -1.29
C VAL A 135 15.76 14.71 -0.91
N MET A 136 15.66 14.39 0.37
CA MET A 136 15.94 13.07 0.92
C MET A 136 14.82 12.74 1.89
N ASP A 137 14.06 11.70 1.59
CA ASP A 137 13.00 11.19 2.45
C ASP A 137 13.36 9.79 2.94
N ASP A 138 13.06 9.53 4.21
CA ASP A 138 13.04 8.21 4.84
C ASP A 138 11.57 7.82 5.09
N PHE A 139 11.07 6.96 4.21
CA PHE A 139 9.74 6.35 4.31
C PHE A 139 9.79 4.94 4.91
N GLY A 140 10.94 4.49 5.40
CA GLY A 140 11.21 3.09 5.73
C GLY A 140 11.30 2.21 4.48
N THR A 141 10.56 1.10 4.47
CA THR A 141 10.61 0.13 3.37
C THR A 141 9.90 0.63 2.12
N ILE A 142 10.67 0.88 1.06
CA ILE A 142 10.14 1.29 -0.25
C ILE A 142 9.65 0.06 -1.03
N ILE A 143 8.34 -0.01 -1.30
CA ILE A 143 7.74 -1.10 -2.08
C ILE A 143 7.96 -0.92 -3.59
N ASN A 144 7.81 0.30 -4.09
CA ASN A 144 8.02 0.62 -5.50
C ASN A 144 8.72 1.98 -5.63
N PRO A 145 10.04 1.99 -5.93
CA PRO A 145 10.81 3.22 -6.03
C PRO A 145 10.25 4.22 -7.05
N MET A 146 9.82 3.74 -8.22
CA MET A 146 9.27 4.61 -9.28
C MET A 146 8.02 5.36 -8.81
N LEU A 147 7.14 4.69 -8.05
CA LEU A 147 5.95 5.34 -7.51
C LEU A 147 6.29 6.31 -6.37
N ALA A 148 7.24 5.95 -5.52
CA ALA A 148 7.72 6.82 -4.44
C ALA A 148 8.33 8.12 -5.01
N ASP A 149 9.23 8.00 -5.99
CA ASP A 149 9.84 9.14 -6.67
C ASP A 149 8.79 10.06 -7.30
N GLY A 150 7.80 9.47 -7.98
CA GLY A 150 6.70 10.23 -8.58
C GLY A 150 5.85 11.01 -7.56
N GLN A 151 5.61 10.43 -6.37
CA GLN A 151 4.92 11.12 -5.29
C GLN A 151 5.74 12.30 -4.76
N VAL A 152 7.05 12.11 -4.54
CA VAL A 152 7.95 13.18 -4.09
C VAL A 152 7.98 14.32 -5.09
N MET A 153 8.16 14.01 -6.38
CA MET A 153 8.16 15.03 -7.45
C MET A 153 6.85 15.81 -7.50
N GLY A 154 5.71 15.12 -7.42
CA GLY A 154 4.39 15.76 -7.40
C GLY A 154 4.18 16.65 -6.18
N GLY A 155 4.57 16.18 -4.99
CA GLY A 155 4.47 16.94 -3.74
C GLY A 155 5.37 18.18 -3.73
N VAL A 156 6.60 18.07 -4.25
CA VAL A 156 7.50 19.22 -4.39
C VAL A 156 6.92 20.25 -5.36
N ALA A 157 6.40 19.83 -6.51
CA ALA A 157 5.76 20.74 -7.46
C ALA A 157 4.56 21.47 -6.86
N GLN A 158 3.69 20.75 -6.13
CA GLN A 158 2.56 21.33 -5.40
C GLN A 158 3.03 22.32 -4.33
N GLY A 159 4.04 21.96 -3.54
CA GLY A 159 4.58 22.84 -2.50
C GLY A 159 5.20 24.13 -3.06
N ILE A 160 5.87 24.05 -4.21
CA ILE A 160 6.42 25.23 -4.90
C ILE A 160 5.27 26.12 -5.42
N GLY A 161 4.25 25.53 -6.04
CA GLY A 161 3.05 26.26 -6.49
C GLY A 161 2.39 27.01 -5.33
N GLN A 162 2.15 26.31 -4.22
CA GLN A 162 1.55 26.90 -3.03
C GLN A 162 2.42 27.99 -2.40
N ALA A 163 3.74 27.81 -2.36
CA ALA A 163 4.63 28.78 -1.72
C ALA A 163 4.83 30.08 -2.51
N LEU A 164 4.73 30.02 -3.85
CA LEU A 164 5.10 31.14 -4.72
C LEU A 164 3.95 31.73 -5.54
N LEU A 165 2.89 30.96 -5.82
CA LEU A 165 1.92 31.31 -6.85
C LEU A 165 0.46 31.27 -6.37
N GLU A 166 0.10 30.29 -5.55
CA GLU A 166 -1.31 30.06 -5.20
C GLU A 166 -1.77 30.96 -4.05
N ASP A 167 -2.93 31.60 -4.23
CA ASP A 167 -3.61 32.35 -3.19
C ASP A 167 -5.14 32.24 -3.32
N ILE A 168 -5.85 32.28 -2.20
CA ILE A 168 -7.32 32.22 -2.13
C ILE A 168 -7.83 33.58 -1.65
N VAL A 169 -8.15 34.44 -2.60
CA VAL A 169 -8.51 35.84 -2.33
C VAL A 169 -10.01 36.03 -2.46
N TYR A 170 -10.61 36.60 -1.42
CA TYR A 170 -12.00 37.01 -1.42
C TYR A 170 -12.10 38.54 -1.51
N ASP A 171 -13.03 39.03 -2.31
CA ASP A 171 -13.41 40.44 -2.35
C ASP A 171 -13.93 40.87 -0.96
N PRO A 172 -13.34 41.90 -0.35
CA PRO A 172 -13.68 42.30 1.02
C PRO A 172 -15.08 42.92 1.16
N ASP A 173 -15.64 43.46 0.08
CA ASP A 173 -16.92 44.19 0.11
C ASP A 173 -18.12 43.25 -0.06
N ASN A 174 -17.95 42.18 -0.86
CA ASN A 174 -19.06 41.28 -1.21
C ASN A 174 -18.79 39.79 -0.94
N GLY A 175 -17.56 39.40 -0.56
CA GLY A 175 -17.19 38.02 -0.22
C GLY A 175 -17.05 37.08 -1.42
N GLN A 176 -16.98 37.60 -2.65
CA GLN A 176 -16.77 36.80 -3.85
C GLN A 176 -15.33 36.27 -3.91
N LEU A 177 -15.15 34.97 -4.19
CA LEU A 177 -13.85 34.40 -4.50
C LEU A 177 -13.38 34.92 -5.88
N VAL A 178 -12.28 35.65 -5.92
CA VAL A 178 -11.74 36.25 -7.15
C VAL A 178 -10.60 35.44 -7.78
N THR A 179 -10.00 34.50 -7.04
CA THR A 179 -9.00 33.53 -7.53
C THR A 179 -9.57 32.11 -7.70
N GLY A 180 -10.86 32.01 -8.05
CA GLY A 180 -11.57 30.73 -8.18
C GLY A 180 -11.36 29.99 -9.51
N SER A 181 -10.38 30.38 -10.30
CA SER A 181 -10.08 29.80 -11.62
C SER A 181 -8.57 29.72 -11.86
N LEU A 182 -8.16 29.06 -12.94
CA LEU A 182 -6.74 28.96 -13.33
C LEU A 182 -6.21 30.20 -14.06
N MET A 183 -7.00 31.27 -14.16
CA MET A 183 -6.63 32.55 -14.79
C MET A 183 -6.24 33.60 -13.75
#